data_AF-A0AAQ3WDX1-F1
#
_entry.id   AF-A0AAQ3WDX1-F1
#
_cell.length_a   1.000
_cell.length_b   1.000
_cell.length_c   1.000
_cell.angle_alpha   90.00
_cell.angle_beta   90.00
_cell.angle_gamma   90.00
#
_symmetry.space_group_name_H-M   'P 1'
#
loop_
_entity.id
_entity.type
_entity.pdbx_description
1 polymer ?
#
loop_
_entity_poly.entity_id
_entity_poly.type
_entity_poly.pdbx_seq_one_letter_code
_entity_poly.pdbx_strand_id
1 'polypeptide(L)'
;MVVRNKARLVAQGFCQNEGIDFEETFAPVARLEAIRILLVFAAFKGFKLLQMDVKSAFLNGFIKEEVYVRQPPGFKSDRFPNRVYKLRKALYGLKQAPRAWYARLKSFLLKSGFVMGSVDKTLFLLSRGGDTLIVQIYVDDIIFGASSHALVSSFAEQMSREFEMSLMGELQFFLGMQIKQGLEGTFCDALASQVHNPSSYMQHSS
;
A
#
# COMPACT_ATOMS: atom_id res chain seq x y z
N MET A 1 -7.13 -27.25 5.58
CA MET A 1 -5.65 -27.21 5.52
C MET A 1 -5.21 -25.77 5.68
N VAL A 2 -4.46 -25.42 6.75
CA VAL A 2 -3.96 -24.04 6.93
C VAL A 2 -2.84 -23.80 5.92
N VAL A 3 -3.08 -22.91 4.94
CA VAL A 3 -2.17 -22.68 3.82
C VAL A 3 -0.94 -21.86 4.23
N ARG A 4 -1.03 -21.03 5.29
CA ARG A 4 0.10 -20.28 5.87
C ARG A 4 -0.25 -19.70 7.25
N ASN A 5 0.61 -19.89 8.24
CA ASN A 5 0.51 -19.15 9.51
C ASN A 5 1.06 -17.74 9.32
N LYS A 6 0.26 -16.71 9.66
CA LYS A 6 0.67 -15.30 9.62
C LYS A 6 0.98 -14.84 11.05
N ALA A 7 2.21 -14.43 11.28
CA ALA A 7 2.63 -13.69 12.47
C ALA A 7 3.26 -12.38 12.03
N ARG A 8 3.05 -11.30 12.80
CA ARG A 8 3.64 -9.99 12.53
C ARG A 8 4.25 -9.44 13.81
N LEU A 9 5.47 -8.92 13.71
CA LEU A 9 6.03 -8.07 14.76
C LEU A 9 5.46 -6.67 14.58
N VAL A 10 4.80 -6.16 15.63
CA VAL A 10 4.17 -4.84 15.63
C VAL A 10 4.80 -4.03 16.76
N ALA A 11 5.35 -2.87 16.42
CA ALA A 11 5.84 -1.90 17.39
C ALA A 11 4.66 -1.31 18.18
N GLN A 12 4.90 -1.02 19.46
CA GLN A 12 3.93 -0.37 20.33
C GLN A 12 3.97 1.15 20.14
N GLY A 13 3.64 1.66 18.94
CA GLY A 13 3.75 3.09 18.66
C GLY A 13 2.83 3.98 19.49
N PHE A 14 1.84 3.41 20.18
CA PHE A 14 1.07 4.13 21.20
C PHE A 14 1.92 4.58 22.38
N CYS A 15 3.07 3.94 22.62
CA CYS A 15 4.06 4.34 23.62
C CYS A 15 5.04 5.43 23.11
N GLN A 16 4.98 5.81 21.83
CA GLN A 16 5.88 6.84 21.28
C GLN A 16 5.42 8.24 21.67
N ASN A 17 6.41 9.07 22.05
CA ASN A 17 6.24 10.47 22.41
C ASN A 17 6.65 11.38 21.23
N GLU A 18 5.77 12.30 20.87
CA GLU A 18 6.06 13.33 19.86
C GLU A 18 7.19 14.24 20.32
N GLY A 19 8.06 14.65 19.40
CA GLY A 19 9.26 15.46 19.69
C GLY A 19 10.44 14.66 20.27
N ILE A 20 10.24 13.38 20.60
CA ILE A 20 11.30 12.47 21.06
C ILE A 20 11.47 11.32 20.07
N ASP A 21 10.40 10.55 19.84
CA ASP A 21 10.44 9.32 19.04
C ASP A 21 10.04 9.54 17.57
N PHE A 22 9.34 10.66 17.31
CA PHE A 22 8.93 11.10 15.98
C PHE A 22 8.59 12.61 15.99
N GLU A 23 8.73 13.25 14.84
CA GLU A 23 8.31 14.65 14.63
C GLU A 23 7.05 14.73 13.76
N GLU A 24 7.06 14.08 12.59
CA GLU A 24 5.95 14.11 11.64
C GLU A 24 5.47 12.70 11.27
N THR A 25 4.16 12.50 11.21
CA THR A 25 3.53 11.19 10.95
C THR A 25 2.70 11.15 9.67
N PHE A 26 2.39 12.31 9.10
CA PHE A 26 1.44 12.44 8.01
C PHE A 26 1.96 11.80 6.71
N ALA A 27 1.14 10.94 6.12
CA ALA A 27 1.27 10.42 4.76
C ALA A 27 -0.02 10.74 3.98
N PRO A 28 0.07 11.24 2.75
CA PRO A 28 -1.13 11.49 1.95
C PRO A 28 -1.78 10.16 1.57
N VAL A 29 -3.12 10.15 1.55
CA VAL A 29 -3.93 9.01 1.14
C VAL A 29 -4.86 9.46 0.02
N ALA A 30 -4.95 8.67 -1.04
CA ALA A 30 -5.85 8.98 -2.14
C ALA A 30 -7.29 9.03 -1.64
N ARG A 31 -8.00 10.10 -2.00
CA ARG A 31 -9.42 10.22 -1.66
C ARG A 31 -10.24 9.34 -2.58
N LEU A 32 -11.41 8.90 -2.14
CA LEU A 32 -12.29 8.07 -2.94
C LEU A 32 -12.71 8.77 -4.25
N GLU A 33 -12.86 10.08 -4.23
CA GLU A 33 -13.14 10.90 -5.42
C GLU A 33 -11.99 10.82 -6.43
N ALA A 34 -10.73 10.84 -5.98
CA ALA A 34 -9.58 10.69 -6.86
C ALA A 34 -9.53 9.30 -7.50
N ILE A 35 -9.84 8.25 -6.74
CA ILE A 35 -9.97 6.87 -7.25
C ILE A 35 -11.07 6.79 -8.32
N ARG A 36 -12.23 7.40 -8.08
CA ARG A 36 -13.34 7.44 -9.05
C ARG A 36 -12.96 8.19 -10.32
N ILE A 37 -12.28 9.34 -10.18
CA ILE A 37 -11.77 10.11 -11.32
C ILE A 37 -10.76 9.29 -12.13
N LEU A 38 -9.86 8.56 -11.45
CA LEU A 38 -8.91 7.66 -12.11
C LEU A 38 -9.63 6.58 -12.92
N LEU A 39 -10.65 5.93 -12.35
CA LEU A 39 -11.45 4.91 -13.04
C LEU A 39 -12.12 5.47 -14.29
N VAL A 40 -12.76 6.64 -14.19
CA VAL A 40 -13.40 7.32 -15.32
C VAL A 40 -12.36 7.71 -16.38
N PHE A 41 -11.22 8.25 -15.96
CA PHE A 41 -10.14 8.63 -16.87
C PHE A 41 -9.58 7.41 -17.62
N ALA A 42 -9.34 6.30 -16.91
CA ALA A 42 -8.86 5.07 -17.51
C ALA A 42 -9.86 4.52 -18.53
N ALA A 43 -11.16 4.50 -18.19
CA ALA A 43 -12.21 4.10 -19.12
C ALA A 43 -12.24 4.97 -20.38
N PHE A 44 -12.17 6.30 -20.21
CA PHE A 44 -12.16 7.24 -21.33
C PHE A 44 -10.93 7.09 -22.23
N LYS A 45 -9.78 6.76 -21.66
CA LYS A 45 -8.53 6.54 -22.41
C LYS A 45 -8.35 5.10 -22.91
N GLY A 46 -9.25 4.19 -22.57
CA GLY A 46 -9.13 2.76 -22.89
C GLY A 46 -7.98 2.06 -22.14
N PHE A 47 -7.56 2.60 -20.99
CA PHE A 47 -6.51 2.00 -20.17
C PHE A 47 -7.09 0.87 -19.34
N LYS A 48 -6.38 -0.27 -19.29
CA LYS A 48 -6.61 -1.27 -18.25
C LYS A 48 -5.83 -0.90 -17.00
N LEU A 49 -6.54 -0.74 -15.89
CA LEU A 49 -5.97 -0.57 -14.57
C LEU A 49 -5.62 -1.93 -13.96
N LEU A 50 -4.42 -1.99 -13.41
CA LEU A 50 -3.83 -3.11 -12.72
C LEU A 50 -3.55 -2.71 -11.27
N GLN A 51 -3.42 -3.71 -10.41
CA GLN A 51 -3.08 -3.50 -9.01
C GLN A 51 -1.77 -4.21 -8.66
N MET A 52 -0.92 -3.53 -7.91
CA MET A 52 0.19 -4.13 -7.18
C MET A 52 -0.01 -3.97 -5.68
N ASP A 53 0.24 -5.05 -4.94
CA ASP A 53 0.26 -5.07 -3.48
C ASP A 53 1.71 -5.10 -2.99
N VAL A 54 2.02 -4.25 -2.01
CA VAL A 54 3.34 -4.22 -1.38
C VAL A 54 3.36 -5.19 -0.19
N LYS A 55 4.25 -6.19 -0.24
CA LYS A 55 4.46 -7.03 0.93
C LYS A 55 5.18 -6.22 1.99
N SER A 56 4.54 -6.12 3.16
CA SER A 56 5.09 -5.45 4.33
C SER A 56 5.56 -4.03 4.00
N ALA A 57 4.68 -3.19 3.42
CA ALA A 57 5.06 -1.90 2.85
C ALA A 57 5.93 -1.02 3.76
N PHE A 58 5.64 -1.01 5.06
CA PHE A 58 6.40 -0.25 6.04
C PHE A 58 7.86 -0.74 6.19
N LEU A 59 8.14 -2.03 5.99
CA LEU A 59 9.52 -2.56 6.00
C LEU A 59 10.34 -2.07 4.79
N ASN A 60 9.73 -1.44 3.79
CA ASN A 60 10.45 -0.78 2.70
C ASN A 60 10.79 0.69 3.03
N GLY A 61 10.13 1.28 4.04
CA GLY A 61 10.40 2.64 4.51
C GLY A 61 11.62 2.71 5.41
N PHE A 62 12.41 3.77 5.26
CA PHE A 62 13.47 4.09 6.21
C PHE A 62 12.97 5.09 7.24
N ILE A 63 13.26 4.82 8.51
CA ILE A 63 13.06 5.78 9.60
C ILE A 63 14.29 6.67 9.73
N LYS A 64 14.08 7.97 9.90
CA LYS A 64 15.17 8.92 10.18
C LYS A 64 15.48 8.94 11.67
N GLU A 65 14.46 8.71 12.47
CA GLU A 65 14.49 8.78 13.91
C GLU A 65 15.14 7.55 14.51
N GLU A 66 15.75 7.74 15.68
CA GLU A 66 16.42 6.70 16.42
C GLU A 66 15.41 5.96 17.31
N VAL A 67 14.77 4.92 16.75
CA VAL A 67 13.76 4.15 17.45
C VAL A 67 14.31 2.83 17.97
N TYR A 68 14.04 2.56 19.25
CA TYR A 68 14.36 1.30 19.91
C TYR A 68 13.09 0.51 20.26
N VAL A 69 13.15 -0.80 20.12
CA VAL A 69 12.07 -1.71 20.53
C VAL A 69 12.58 -2.74 21.53
N ARG A 70 11.72 -3.11 22.48
CA ARG A 70 12.00 -4.22 23.40
C ARG A 70 12.14 -5.52 22.63
N GLN A 71 12.91 -6.45 23.18
CA GLN A 71 13.00 -7.81 22.63
C GLN A 71 11.60 -8.45 22.63
N PRO A 72 11.15 -9.03 21.50
CA PRO A 72 9.84 -9.63 21.41
C PRO A 72 9.72 -10.83 22.36
N PRO A 73 8.51 -11.10 22.89
CA PRO A 73 8.26 -12.31 23.67
C PRO A 73 8.72 -13.56 22.89
N GLY A 74 9.44 -14.45 23.56
CA GLY A 74 10.01 -15.66 22.94
C GLY A 74 11.36 -15.48 22.23
N PHE A 75 11.85 -14.25 22.06
CA PHE A 75 13.15 -13.94 21.42
C PHE A 75 14.11 -13.19 22.34
N LYS A 76 13.85 -13.17 23.65
CA LYS A 76 14.74 -12.55 24.63
C LYS A 76 16.05 -13.32 24.73
N SER A 77 17.17 -12.61 24.74
CA SER A 77 18.49 -13.19 24.93
C SER A 77 18.75 -13.48 26.40
N ASP A 78 19.10 -14.73 26.72
CA ASP A 78 19.50 -15.12 28.08
C ASP A 78 20.78 -14.41 28.55
N ARG A 79 21.71 -14.14 27.60
CA ARG A 79 22.96 -13.44 27.89
C ARG A 79 22.76 -11.93 28.07
N PHE A 80 21.77 -11.36 27.38
CA PHE A 80 21.52 -9.92 27.38
C PHE A 80 20.03 -9.59 27.52
N PRO A 81 19.41 -9.91 28.68
CA PRO A 81 17.96 -9.82 28.85
C PRO A 81 17.45 -8.37 28.79
N ASN A 82 18.30 -7.40 29.14
CA ASN A 82 17.94 -5.98 29.22
C ASN A 82 18.27 -5.18 27.95
N ARG A 83 18.77 -5.82 26.88
CA ARG A 83 19.03 -5.12 25.62
C ARG A 83 17.74 -4.82 24.86
N VAL A 84 17.83 -3.82 23.99
CA VAL A 84 16.79 -3.41 23.04
C VAL A 84 17.32 -3.53 21.62
N TYR A 85 16.42 -3.62 20.64
CA TYR A 85 16.78 -3.59 19.23
C TYR A 85 16.62 -2.18 18.68
N LYS A 86 17.64 -1.69 17.98
CA LYS A 86 17.54 -0.46 17.18
C LYS A 86 16.90 -0.80 15.84
N LEU A 87 15.81 -0.12 15.50
CA LEU A 87 15.18 -0.28 14.20
C LEU A 87 15.99 0.44 13.12
N ARG A 88 16.20 -0.23 11.98
CA ARG A 88 16.83 0.36 10.79
C ARG A 88 15.82 0.74 9.71
N LYS A 89 14.64 0.15 9.76
CA LYS A 89 13.53 0.36 8.82
C LYS A 89 12.25 0.57 9.61
N ALA A 90 11.26 1.19 8.99
CA ALA A 90 9.95 1.34 9.58
C ALA A 90 9.31 -0.02 9.83
N LEU A 91 8.51 -0.11 10.88
CA LEU A 91 7.82 -1.31 11.31
C LEU A 91 6.34 -1.00 11.53
N TYR A 92 5.47 -1.99 11.33
CA TYR A 92 4.05 -1.85 11.67
C TYR A 92 3.88 -1.37 13.10
N GLY A 93 2.90 -0.50 13.32
CA GLY A 93 2.60 0.07 14.62
C GLY A 93 3.41 1.30 14.98
N LEU A 94 4.49 1.64 14.28
CA LEU A 94 5.13 2.95 14.43
C LEU A 94 4.24 4.05 13.84
N LYS A 95 4.15 5.19 14.54
CA LYS A 95 3.32 6.32 14.10
C LYS A 95 3.79 6.92 12.76
N GLN A 96 5.09 6.90 12.48
CA GLN A 96 5.68 7.46 11.25
C GLN A 96 5.86 6.44 10.10
N ALA A 97 5.52 5.17 10.31
CA ALA A 97 5.76 4.12 9.31
C ALA A 97 5.09 4.36 7.94
N PRO A 98 3.81 4.78 7.86
CA PRO A 98 3.17 5.10 6.58
C PRO A 98 3.87 6.23 5.82
N ARG A 99 4.32 7.26 6.55
CA ARG A 99 5.06 8.39 5.99
C ARG A 99 6.41 7.95 5.44
N ALA A 100 7.15 7.14 6.19
CA ALA A 100 8.44 6.60 5.77
C ALA A 100 8.33 5.78 4.48
N TRP A 101 7.28 4.95 4.39
CA TRP A 101 6.98 4.19 3.17
C TRP A 101 6.66 5.11 1.99
N TYR A 102 5.69 6.02 2.14
CA TYR A 102 5.31 6.94 1.06
C TYR A 102 6.49 7.81 0.61
N ALA A 103 7.33 8.31 1.53
CA ALA A 103 8.49 9.12 1.20
C ALA A 103 9.54 8.34 0.38
N ARG A 104 9.79 7.06 0.71
CA ARG A 104 10.67 6.16 -0.05
C ARG A 104 10.12 5.95 -1.46
N LEU A 105 8.85 5.58 -1.57
CA LEU A 105 8.19 5.31 -2.85
C LEU A 105 8.15 6.56 -3.74
N LYS A 106 7.72 7.70 -3.18
CA LYS A 106 7.73 9.00 -3.89
C LYS A 106 9.11 9.33 -4.42
N SER A 107 10.15 9.19 -3.59
CA SER A 107 11.53 9.49 -4.01
C SER A 107 12.00 8.60 -5.15
N PHE A 108 11.62 7.32 -5.15
CA PHE A 108 11.89 6.40 -6.25
C PHE A 108 11.16 6.83 -7.53
N LEU A 109 9.85 7.07 -7.46
CA LEU A 109 9.06 7.46 -8.64
C LEU A 109 9.57 8.76 -9.28
N LEU A 110 9.88 9.78 -8.48
CA LEU A 110 10.43 11.03 -8.97
C LEU A 110 11.79 10.83 -9.67
N LYS A 111 12.67 9.99 -9.12
CA LYS A 111 13.95 9.64 -9.75
C LYS A 111 13.78 8.84 -11.04
N SER A 112 12.71 8.06 -11.15
CA SER A 112 12.35 7.30 -12.36
C SER A 112 11.66 8.15 -13.44
N GLY A 113 11.54 9.47 -13.23
CA GLY A 113 11.03 10.43 -14.21
C GLY A 113 9.52 10.70 -14.10
N PHE A 114 8.86 10.24 -13.04
CA PHE A 114 7.45 10.55 -12.82
C PHE A 114 7.27 11.99 -12.33
N VAL A 115 6.16 12.59 -12.74
CA VAL A 115 5.67 13.86 -12.24
C VAL A 115 4.53 13.60 -11.26
N MET A 116 4.64 14.17 -10.06
CA MET A 116 3.60 14.08 -9.03
C MET A 116 2.46 15.06 -9.33
N GLY A 117 1.22 14.65 -9.07
CA GLY A 117 0.04 15.48 -9.20
C GLY A 117 0.12 16.79 -8.40
N SER A 118 -0.42 17.86 -8.98
CA SER A 118 -0.47 19.17 -8.34
C SER A 118 -1.50 19.19 -7.20
N VAL A 119 -2.67 18.58 -7.41
CA VAL A 119 -3.77 18.50 -6.44
C VAL A 119 -3.65 17.25 -5.57
N ASP A 120 -3.67 16.06 -6.19
CA ASP A 120 -3.51 14.80 -5.49
C ASP A 120 -2.03 14.39 -5.44
N LYS A 121 -1.44 14.40 -4.24
CA LYS A 121 -0.05 14.01 -4.01
C LYS A 121 0.19 12.50 -4.07
N THR A 122 -0.86 11.70 -4.16
CA THR A 122 -0.77 10.25 -4.35
C THR A 122 -0.89 9.81 -5.81
N LEU A 123 -1.15 10.76 -6.71
CA LEU A 123 -1.19 10.55 -8.16
C LEU A 123 0.18 10.88 -8.79
N PHE A 124 0.65 10.02 -9.68
CA PHE A 124 1.89 10.16 -10.43
C PHE A 124 1.65 9.85 -11.91
N LEU A 125 2.31 10.62 -12.78
CA LEU A 125 2.22 10.49 -14.23
C LEU A 125 3.62 10.33 -14.81
N LEU A 126 3.77 9.43 -15.77
CA LEU A 126 4.98 9.29 -16.58
C LEU A 126 4.58 9.40 -18.04
N SER A 127 5.18 10.35 -18.75
CA SER A 127 5.05 10.48 -20.20
C SER A 127 6.36 10.05 -20.87
N ARG A 128 6.27 9.11 -21.82
CA ARG A 128 7.41 8.67 -22.63
C ARG A 128 6.99 8.71 -24.10
N GLY A 129 7.46 9.74 -24.81
CA GLY A 129 6.99 10.01 -26.17
C GLY A 129 5.49 10.32 -26.16
N GLY A 130 4.72 9.59 -26.99
CA GLY A 130 3.25 9.70 -27.03
C GLY A 130 2.53 8.87 -25.96
N ASP A 131 3.24 8.00 -25.24
CA ASP A 131 2.64 7.12 -24.25
C ASP A 131 2.58 7.74 -22.85
N THR A 132 1.53 7.42 -22.11
CA THR A 132 1.31 7.88 -20.74
C THR A 132 1.01 6.71 -19.83
N LEU A 133 1.68 6.67 -18.68
CA LEU A 133 1.42 5.79 -17.55
C LEU A 133 0.90 6.63 -16.38
N ILE A 134 -0.21 6.21 -15.80
CA ILE A 134 -0.82 6.81 -14.61
C ILE A 134 -0.69 5.83 -13.44
N VAL A 135 -0.31 6.35 -12.28
CA VAL A 135 -0.09 5.58 -11.05
C VAL A 135 -0.74 6.30 -9.89
N GLN A 136 -1.55 5.61 -9.11
CA GLN A 136 -2.24 6.10 -7.94
C GLN A 136 -1.88 5.22 -6.75
N ILE A 137 -1.38 5.85 -5.68
CA ILE A 137 -0.97 5.17 -4.46
C ILE A 137 -2.10 5.26 -3.43
N TYR A 138 -2.45 4.12 -2.84
CA TYR A 138 -3.36 4.03 -1.71
C TYR A 138 -2.75 3.15 -0.62
N VAL A 139 -2.06 3.78 0.33
CA VAL A 139 -1.40 3.08 1.45
C VAL A 139 -0.45 1.98 0.96
N ASP A 140 -0.87 0.71 1.02
CA ASP A 140 -0.08 -0.47 0.64
C ASP A 140 -0.40 -0.95 -0.79
N ASP A 141 -1.45 -0.41 -1.42
CA ASP A 141 -1.88 -0.73 -2.78
C ASP A 141 -1.43 0.34 -3.78
N ILE A 142 -1.05 -0.11 -4.98
CA ILE A 142 -0.75 0.76 -6.12
C ILE A 142 -1.63 0.37 -7.29
N ILE A 143 -2.47 1.30 -7.74
CA ILE A 143 -3.26 1.17 -8.95
C ILE A 143 -2.53 1.88 -10.07
N PHE A 144 -2.41 1.26 -11.24
CA PHE A 144 -1.75 1.87 -12.38
C PHE A 144 -2.28 1.36 -13.70
N GLY A 145 -2.12 2.16 -14.75
CA GLY A 145 -2.47 1.78 -16.12
C GLY A 145 -1.77 2.69 -17.12
N ALA A 146 -1.62 2.25 -18.36
CA ALA A 146 -0.94 3.02 -19.39
C ALA A 146 -1.59 2.88 -20.76
N SER A 147 -1.21 3.76 -21.68
CA SER A 147 -1.57 3.68 -23.10
C SER A 147 -0.91 2.52 -23.82
N SER A 148 0.23 2.00 -23.32
CA SER A 148 0.93 0.87 -23.91
C SER A 148 1.27 -0.22 -22.91
N HIS A 149 1.13 -1.47 -23.38
CA HIS A 149 1.44 -2.65 -22.58
C HIS A 149 2.92 -2.69 -22.17
N ALA A 150 3.82 -2.16 -23.01
CA ALA A 150 5.24 -2.07 -22.71
C ALA A 150 5.52 -1.20 -21.46
N LEU A 151 4.83 -0.06 -21.31
CA LEU A 151 4.98 0.77 -20.11
C LEU A 151 4.44 0.09 -18.85
N VAL A 152 3.29 -0.58 -18.95
CA VAL A 152 2.72 -1.38 -17.86
C VAL A 152 3.72 -2.43 -17.37
N SER A 153 4.25 -3.24 -18.28
CA SER A 153 5.15 -4.34 -17.95
C SER A 153 6.48 -3.82 -17.39
N SER A 154 7.04 -2.76 -18.00
CA SER A 154 8.27 -2.13 -17.52
C SER A 154 8.10 -1.53 -16.11
N PHE A 155 6.96 -0.90 -15.83
CA PHE A 155 6.68 -0.37 -14.50
C PHE A 155 6.54 -1.48 -13.46
N ALA A 156 5.75 -2.51 -13.75
CA ALA A 156 5.55 -3.64 -12.83
C ALA A 156 6.87 -4.35 -12.50
N GLU A 157 7.74 -4.53 -13.49
CA GLU A 157 9.07 -5.12 -13.30
C GLU A 157 9.98 -4.22 -12.44
N GLN A 158 10.04 -2.92 -12.74
CA GLN A 158 10.85 -1.96 -11.97
C GLN A 158 10.40 -1.91 -10.50
N MET A 159 9.09 -1.88 -10.27
CA MET A 159 8.52 -1.86 -8.92
C MET A 159 8.80 -3.17 -8.17
N SER A 160 8.66 -4.32 -8.82
CA SER A 160 8.94 -5.62 -8.20
C SER A 160 10.43 -5.87 -7.94
N ARG A 161 11.31 -5.20 -8.70
CA ARG A 161 12.77 -5.27 -8.51
C ARG A 161 13.24 -4.38 -7.37
N GLU A 162 12.68 -3.18 -7.24
CA GLU A 162 13.06 -2.24 -6.17
C GLU A 162 12.39 -2.58 -4.84
N PHE A 163 11.13 -3.00 -4.87
CA PHE A 163 10.32 -3.25 -3.70
C PHE A 163 9.80 -4.68 -3.71
N GLU A 164 9.63 -5.26 -2.52
CA GLU A 164 9.00 -6.58 -2.40
C GLU A 164 7.49 -6.48 -2.67
N MET A 165 7.12 -6.45 -3.95
CA MET A 165 5.74 -6.26 -4.42
C MET A 165 5.29 -7.45 -5.26
N SER A 166 3.99 -7.56 -5.46
CA SER A 166 3.42 -8.59 -6.32
C SER A 166 2.32 -7.98 -7.18
N LEU A 167 2.33 -8.30 -8.48
CA LEU A 167 1.27 -7.93 -9.40
C LEU A 167 0.03 -8.78 -9.10
N MET A 168 -1.07 -8.14 -8.77
CA MET A 168 -2.36 -8.78 -8.47
C MET A 168 -3.20 -9.01 -9.73
N GLY A 169 -2.78 -8.43 -10.86
CA GLY A 169 -3.49 -8.50 -12.13
C GLY A 169 -4.43 -7.32 -12.33
N GLU A 170 -5.50 -7.55 -13.10
CA GLU A 170 -6.52 -6.55 -13.41
C GLU A 170 -7.22 -6.08 -12.13
N LEU A 171 -7.44 -4.78 -12.02
CA LEU A 171 -8.18 -4.19 -10.90
C LEU A 171 -9.64 -4.66 -10.97
N GLN A 172 -9.99 -5.61 -10.11
CA GLN A 172 -11.34 -6.19 -10.02
C GLN A 172 -12.07 -5.79 -8.73
N PHE A 173 -11.33 -5.53 -7.65
CA PHE A 173 -11.88 -5.15 -6.37
C PHE A 173 -11.03 -4.07 -5.73
N PHE A 174 -11.63 -2.96 -5.33
CA PHE A 174 -10.92 -1.89 -4.64
C PHE A 174 -11.85 -1.09 -3.73
N LEU A 175 -11.50 -0.97 -2.45
CA LEU A 175 -12.27 -0.20 -1.45
C LEU A 175 -13.76 -0.53 -1.41
N GLY A 176 -14.12 -1.82 -1.49
CA GLY A 176 -15.51 -2.27 -1.48
C GLY A 176 -16.26 -2.05 -2.81
N MET A 177 -15.57 -1.65 -3.87
CA MET A 177 -16.12 -1.61 -5.23
C MET A 177 -15.68 -2.85 -5.99
N GLN A 178 -16.61 -3.50 -6.67
CA GLN A 178 -16.32 -4.46 -7.72
C GLN A 178 -16.22 -3.71 -9.05
N ILE A 179 -15.14 -3.95 -9.78
CA ILE A 179 -14.77 -3.21 -10.99
C ILE A 179 -14.67 -4.21 -12.15
N LYS A 180 -15.34 -3.91 -13.26
CA LYS A 180 -15.25 -4.67 -14.52
C LYS A 180 -14.83 -3.73 -15.64
N GLN A 181 -13.66 -3.98 -16.22
CA GLN A 181 -13.06 -3.12 -17.24
C GLN A 181 -13.25 -3.76 -18.62
N GLY A 182 -14.21 -3.25 -19.40
CA GLY A 182 -14.55 -3.75 -20.73
C GLY A 182 -14.24 -2.74 -21.84
N LEU A 183 -14.37 -3.19 -23.09
CA LEU A 183 -14.22 -2.33 -24.27
C LEU A 183 -15.32 -1.26 -24.35
N GLU A 184 -16.50 -1.56 -23.82
CA GLU A 184 -17.66 -0.63 -23.79
C GLU A 184 -17.61 0.34 -22.60
N GLY A 185 -16.65 0.18 -21.69
CA GLY A 185 -16.50 1.03 -20.51
C GLY A 185 -16.10 0.27 -19.26
N THR A 186 -15.99 1.00 -18.15
CA THR A 186 -15.71 0.44 -16.82
C THR A 186 -16.96 0.50 -15.95
N PHE A 187 -17.42 -0.65 -15.48
CA PHE A 187 -18.57 -0.78 -14.57
C PHE A 187 -18.09 -0.92 -13.13
N CYS A 188 -18.71 -0.18 -12.21
CA CYS A 188 -18.38 -0.18 -10.79
C CYS A 188 -19.63 -0.47 -9.96
N ASP A 189 -19.65 -1.61 -9.28
CA ASP A 189 -20.73 -2.01 -8.37
C ASP A 189 -20.25 -1.85 -6.92
N ALA A 190 -21.04 -1.17 -6.09
CA ALA A 190 -20.77 -1.13 -4.66
C ALA A 190 -21.12 -2.48 -4.03
N LEU A 191 -20.15 -3.12 -3.39
CA LEU A 191 -20.43 -4.28 -2.55
C LEU A 191 -21.10 -3.75 -1.28
N ALA A 192 -22.42 -3.91 -1.19
CA ALA A 192 -23.11 -3.75 0.08
C ALA A 192 -22.44 -4.66 1.09
N SER A 193 -21.90 -4.09 2.17
CA SER A 193 -21.48 -4.85 3.34
C SER A 193 -22.63 -5.78 3.70
N GLN A 194 -22.45 -7.10 3.61
CA GLN A 194 -23.43 -8.01 4.17
C GLN A 194 -23.57 -7.66 5.65
N VAL A 195 -24.71 -7.05 5.97
CA VAL A 195 -25.14 -6.80 7.33
C VAL A 195 -25.16 -8.16 8.03
N HIS A 196 -24.43 -8.20 9.14
CA HIS A 196 -24.43 -9.21 10.18
C HIS A 196 -25.78 -9.97 10.25
N ASN A 197 -25.78 -11.28 9.98
CA ASN A 197 -26.91 -12.14 10.32
C ASN A 197 -26.58 -12.88 11.62
N PRO A 198 -27.02 -12.40 12.80
CA PRO A 198 -26.83 -13.10 14.07
C PRO A 198 -27.88 -14.21 14.17
N SER A 199 -27.69 -15.31 13.44
CA SER A 199 -28.54 -16.50 13.54
C SER A 199 -27.77 -17.76 13.12
N SER A 200 -26.64 -18.00 13.78
CA SER A 200 -25.95 -19.30 13.72
C SER A 200 -25.09 -19.54 14.98
N TYR A 201 -25.65 -19.27 16.15
CA TYR A 201 -25.16 -19.78 17.43
C TYR A 201 -26.35 -20.22 18.27
N MET A 202 -26.97 -21.34 17.90
CA MET A 202 -27.66 -22.24 18.83
C MET A 202 -28.03 -23.51 18.07
N GLN A 203 -27.14 -24.49 18.11
CA GLN A 203 -27.45 -25.92 18.12
C GLN A 203 -26.12 -26.67 18.26
N HIS A 204 -25.82 -27.09 19.48
CA HIS A 204 -25.19 -28.36 19.86
C HIS A 204 -24.87 -28.30 21.36
N SER A 205 -25.86 -28.66 22.18
CA SER A 205 -25.69 -29.07 23.57
C SER A 205 -26.95 -29.84 23.97
N SER A 206 -26.93 -31.15 23.74
CA SER A 206 -27.63 -32.21 24.47
C SER A 206 -27.09 -33.53 23.92
#